data_AF-A0A252DSN8-F1
#
_entry.id   AF-A0A252DSN8-F1
#
_cell.length_a   1.000
_cell.length_b   1.000
_cell.length_c   1.000
_cell.angle_alpha   90.00
_cell.angle_beta   90.00
_cell.angle_gamma   90.00
#
_symmetry.space_group_name_H-M   'P 1'
#
loop_
_entity.id
_entity.type
_entity.pdbx_description
1 polymer ?
#
loop_
_entity_poly.entity_id
_entity_poly.type
_entity_poly.pdbx_seq_one_letter_code
_entity_poly.pdbx_strand_id
1 'polypeptide(L)'
;MNKSQAIQLLESEGWTQADAKRALELINFNTNPDEITIRRAISSFAGSELINRQRLQAAQKGMVTKKNKEIERNNQEYAAKIDQLNKSHQQEKEKYEAEIQSLSAKNKFLDSQLQTINFQHNQVIQLNDQLKKDNKALKNLVDAIKLKLAIDTKRLLQYEDSEIRKAVINMFKSTLG
;
A
#
# COMPACT_ATOMS: atom_id res chain seq x y z
N MET A 1 31.14 -3.79 71.51
CA MET A 1 30.78 -3.10 70.25
C MET A 1 29.44 -3.63 69.74
N ASN A 2 28.54 -2.76 69.27
CA ASN A 2 27.26 -3.21 68.70
C ASN A 2 27.41 -3.68 67.23
N LYS A 3 26.43 -4.42 66.70
CA LYS A 3 26.49 -4.99 65.34
C LYS A 3 26.61 -3.94 64.24
N SER A 4 25.99 -2.77 64.42
CA SER A 4 26.06 -1.67 63.45
C SER A 4 27.46 -1.07 63.39
N GLN A 5 28.07 -0.85 64.55
CA GLN A 5 29.45 -0.36 64.67
C GLN A 5 30.45 -1.36 64.08
N ALA A 6 30.23 -2.66 64.30
CA ALA A 6 31.05 -3.71 63.70
C ALA A 6 30.95 -3.71 62.17
N ILE A 7 29.76 -3.52 61.60
CA ILE A 7 29.59 -3.43 60.14
C ILE A 7 30.30 -2.18 59.59
N GLN A 8 30.15 -1.02 60.24
CA GLN A 8 30.81 0.22 59.82
C GLN A 8 32.33 0.12 59.88
N LEU A 9 32.88 -0.58 60.89
CA LEU A 9 34.31 -0.86 60.98
C LEU A 9 34.82 -1.70 59.80
N LEU A 10 34.07 -2.72 59.39
CA LEU A 10 34.47 -3.55 58.25
C LEU A 10 34.29 -2.82 56.91
N GLU A 11 33.25 -1.99 56.79
CA GLU A 11 33.05 -1.13 55.61
C GLU A 11 34.20 -0.11 55.44
N SER A 12 34.69 0.50 56.53
CA SER A 12 35.85 1.40 56.47
C SER A 12 37.15 0.69 56.10
N GLU A 13 37.21 -0.63 56.29
CA GLU A 13 38.32 -1.51 55.89
C GLU A 13 38.16 -2.08 54.47
N GLY A 14 37.17 -1.61 53.71
CA GLY A 14 36.96 -1.99 52.31
C GLY A 14 36.12 -3.24 52.10
N TRP A 15 35.42 -3.72 53.13
CA TRP A 15 34.46 -4.81 52.98
C TRP A 15 33.14 -4.28 52.41
N THR A 16 32.43 -5.12 51.66
CA THR A 16 31.04 -4.80 51.31
C THR A 16 30.14 -4.99 52.52
N GLN A 17 29.08 -4.21 52.64
CA GLN A 17 28.10 -4.37 53.71
C GLN A 17 27.55 -5.80 53.80
N ALA A 18 27.38 -6.47 52.66
CA ALA A 18 26.88 -7.84 52.60
C ALA A 18 27.92 -8.84 53.12
N ASP A 19 29.19 -8.65 52.79
CA ASP A 19 30.28 -9.52 53.25
C ASP A 19 30.59 -9.29 54.74
N ALA A 20 30.51 -8.04 55.22
CA ALA A 20 30.57 -7.71 56.64
C ALA A 20 29.43 -8.38 57.43
N LYS A 21 28.19 -8.32 56.94
CA LYS A 21 27.04 -8.99 57.59
C LYS A 21 27.20 -10.51 57.66
N ARG A 22 27.75 -11.15 56.62
CA ARG A 22 28.01 -12.59 56.58
C ARG A 22 29.11 -13.01 57.54
N ALA A 23 30.22 -12.27 57.58
CA ALA A 23 31.32 -12.60 58.48
C ALA A 23 30.94 -12.43 59.96
N LEU A 24 30.04 -11.49 60.26
CA LEU A 24 29.53 -11.24 61.61
C LEU A 24 28.34 -12.15 62.01
N GLU A 25 27.91 -13.08 61.15
CA GLU A 25 26.72 -13.92 61.38
C GLU A 25 26.90 -14.87 62.57
N LEU A 26 28.13 -15.37 62.78
CA LEU A 26 28.48 -16.30 63.85
C LEU A 26 28.83 -15.61 65.18
N ILE A 27 28.85 -14.27 65.22
CA ILE A 27 29.21 -13.51 66.41
C ILE A 27 27.95 -13.23 67.24
N ASN A 28 27.97 -13.65 68.50
CA ASN A 28 26.94 -13.29 69.46
C ASN A 28 27.18 -11.86 69.99
N PHE A 29 26.35 -10.90 69.57
CA PHE A 29 26.47 -9.51 70.03
C PHE A 29 25.86 -9.24 71.41
N ASN A 30 25.11 -10.20 71.98
CA ASN A 30 24.54 -10.06 73.33
C ASN A 30 25.62 -10.06 74.43
N THR A 31 26.83 -10.54 74.12
CA THR A 31 27.99 -10.51 75.03
C THR A 31 28.80 -9.22 74.92
N ASN A 32 28.36 -8.26 74.11
CA ASN A 32 29.05 -7.00 73.81
C ASN A 32 30.54 -7.22 73.45
N PRO A 33 30.85 -8.02 72.41
CA PRO A 33 32.21 -8.36 72.04
C PRO A 33 33.04 -7.11 71.73
N ASP A 34 34.29 -7.12 72.14
CA ASP A 34 35.26 -6.09 71.80
C ASP A 34 35.76 -6.23 70.35
N GLU A 35 36.47 -5.22 69.87
CA GLU A 35 36.96 -5.18 68.50
C GLU A 35 37.91 -6.34 68.18
N ILE A 36 38.77 -6.72 69.14
CA ILE A 36 39.73 -7.82 69.00
C ILE A 36 39.00 -9.16 68.83
N THR A 37 37.96 -9.41 69.63
CA THR A 37 37.13 -10.61 69.50
C THR A 37 36.46 -10.68 68.13
N ILE A 38 35.98 -9.54 67.62
CA ILE A 38 35.35 -9.46 66.30
C ILE A 38 36.37 -9.74 65.20
N ARG A 39 37.54 -9.11 65.23
CA ARG A 39 38.62 -9.34 64.24
C ARG A 39 39.09 -10.79 64.21
N ARG A 40 39.20 -11.43 65.38
CA ARG A 40 39.57 -12.84 65.49
C ARG A 40 38.50 -13.77 64.93
N ALA A 41 37.22 -13.46 65.15
CA ALA A 41 36.12 -14.27 64.64
C ALA A 41 35.98 -14.19 63.12
N ILE A 42 36.24 -13.03 62.52
CA ILE A 42 36.11 -12.82 61.06
C ILE A 42 37.39 -13.14 60.27
N SER A 43 38.53 -13.41 60.94
CA SER A 43 39.82 -13.58 60.26
C SER A 43 39.82 -14.73 59.26
N SER A 44 39.03 -15.77 59.51
CA SER A 44 38.80 -16.89 58.58
C SER A 44 38.10 -16.45 57.29
N PHE A 45 37.20 -15.47 57.38
CA PHE A 45 36.48 -14.90 56.24
C PHE A 45 37.33 -13.86 55.48
N ALA A 46 38.14 -13.08 56.21
CA ALA A 46 38.93 -11.95 55.70
C ALA A 46 40.00 -12.33 54.65
N GLY A 47 40.42 -13.59 54.61
CA GLY A 47 41.46 -14.08 53.71
C GLY A 47 40.93 -14.52 52.34
N SER A 48 41.04 -15.82 52.06
CA SER A 48 40.69 -16.41 50.77
C SER A 48 39.21 -16.23 50.41
N GLU A 49 38.30 -16.32 51.38
CA GLU A 49 36.86 -16.24 51.16
C GLU A 49 36.43 -14.84 50.66
N LEU A 50 36.86 -13.77 51.35
CA LEU A 50 36.58 -12.39 50.93
C LEU A 50 37.15 -12.11 49.54
N ILE A 51 38.41 -12.48 49.29
CA ILE A 51 39.07 -12.27 47.98
C ILE A 51 38.32 -13.02 46.86
N ASN A 52 37.95 -14.28 47.08
CA ASN A 52 37.23 -15.08 46.11
C ASN A 52 35.86 -14.45 45.78
N ARG A 53 35.12 -13.99 46.79
CA ARG A 53 33.82 -13.32 46.60
C ARG A 53 33.95 -12.01 45.84
N GLN A 54 34.92 -11.17 46.20
CA GLN A 54 35.15 -9.91 45.49
C GLN A 54 35.50 -10.15 44.02
N ARG A 55 36.32 -11.16 43.72
CA ARG A 55 36.63 -11.57 42.34
C ARG A 55 35.39 -12.05 41.59
N LEU A 56 34.56 -12.89 42.21
CA LEU A 56 33.32 -13.37 41.61
C LEU A 56 32.34 -12.21 41.33
N GLN A 57 32.18 -11.28 42.27
CA GLN A 57 31.34 -10.09 42.09
C GLN A 57 31.86 -9.19 40.96
N ALA A 58 33.18 -8.96 40.89
CA ALA A 58 33.78 -8.19 39.81
C ALA A 58 33.57 -8.86 38.44
N ALA A 59 33.76 -10.18 38.36
CA ALA A 59 33.51 -10.95 37.14
C ALA A 59 32.03 -10.87 36.72
N GLN A 60 31.09 -11.01 37.67
CA GLN A 60 29.66 -10.86 37.41
C GLN A 60 29.31 -9.45 36.89
N LYS A 61 29.82 -8.40 37.54
CA LYS A 61 29.63 -7.01 37.09
C LYS A 61 30.18 -6.78 35.68
N GLY A 62 31.34 -7.36 35.37
CA GLY A 62 31.92 -7.33 34.02
C GLY A 62 31.04 -8.01 32.98
N MET A 63 30.50 -9.19 33.30
CA MET A 63 29.57 -9.92 32.43
C MET A 63 28.27 -9.14 32.18
N VAL A 64 27.67 -8.58 33.23
CA VAL A 64 26.46 -7.75 33.11
C VAL A 64 26.72 -6.52 32.25
N THR A 65 27.83 -5.83 32.48
CA THR A 65 28.19 -4.63 31.69
C THR A 65 28.37 -4.98 30.21
N LYS A 66 29.03 -6.10 29.91
CA LYS A 66 29.20 -6.58 28.53
C LYS A 66 27.85 -6.90 27.89
N LYS A 67 26.97 -7.59 28.61
CA LYS A 67 25.63 -7.94 28.14
C LYS A 67 24.75 -6.71 27.91
N ASN A 68 24.81 -5.72 28.79
CA ASN A 68 24.07 -4.46 28.62
C ASN A 68 24.51 -3.73 27.35
N LYS A 69 25.82 -3.64 27.08
CA LYS A 69 26.34 -3.03 25.84
C LYS A 69 25.91 -3.80 24.59
N GLU A 70 25.89 -5.13 24.65
CA GLU A 70 25.40 -5.97 23.56
C GLU A 70 23.92 -5.73 23.28
N ILE A 71 23.09 -5.67 24.32
CA ILE A 71 21.66 -5.38 24.22
C ILE A 71 21.43 -3.98 23.62
N GLU A 72 22.16 -2.98 24.09
CA GLU A 72 22.05 -1.61 23.57
C GLU A 72 22.40 -1.53 22.09
N ARG A 73 23.48 -2.18 21.67
CA ARG A 73 23.87 -2.27 20.26
C ARG A 73 22.79 -2.97 19.43
N ASN A 74 22.30 -4.12 19.90
CA ASN A 74 21.25 -4.85 19.20
C ASN A 74 19.98 -4.00 19.06
N ASN A 75 19.59 -3.27 20.11
CA ASN A 75 18.43 -2.38 20.07
C ASN A 75 18.60 -1.26 19.04
N GLN A 76 19.79 -0.67 18.94
CA GLN A 76 20.11 0.35 17.92
C GLN A 76 20.05 -0.25 16.50
N GLU A 77 20.61 -1.44 16.30
CA GLU A 77 20.55 -2.14 15.02
C GLU A 77 19.11 -2.48 14.60
N TYR A 78 18.28 -2.96 15.54
CA TYR A 78 16.87 -3.22 15.28
C TYR A 78 16.07 -1.95 15.01
N ALA A 79 16.31 -0.87 15.75
CA ALA A 79 15.66 0.42 15.52
C ALA A 79 15.96 0.94 14.09
N ALA A 80 17.25 0.93 13.70
CA ALA A 80 17.64 1.34 12.35
C ALA A 80 17.00 0.47 11.26
N LYS A 81 16.89 -0.84 11.49
CA LYS A 81 16.27 -1.78 10.55
C LYS A 81 14.76 -1.54 10.43
N ILE A 82 14.08 -1.26 11.54
CA ILE A 82 12.65 -0.90 11.57
C ILE A 82 12.43 0.41 10.81
N ASP A 83 13.26 1.42 11.03
CA ASP A 83 13.15 2.71 10.35
C ASP A 83 13.35 2.58 8.84
N GLN A 84 14.35 1.79 8.41
CA GLN A 84 14.59 1.52 6.99
C GLN A 84 13.40 0.80 6.36
N LEU A 85 12.85 -0.21 7.04
CA LEU A 85 11.70 -0.99 6.56
C LEU A 85 10.45 -0.11 6.46
N ASN A 86 10.19 0.73 7.47
CA ASN A 86 9.08 1.69 7.46
C ASN A 86 9.20 2.68 6.29
N LYS A 87 10.41 3.21 6.05
CA LYS A 87 10.66 4.11 4.92
C LYS A 87 10.42 3.42 3.57
N SER A 88 10.87 2.18 3.42
CA SER A 88 10.62 1.38 2.20
C SER A 88 9.13 1.16 1.98
N HIS A 89 8.39 0.75 3.02
CA HIS A 89 6.95 0.55 2.91
C HIS A 89 6.19 1.83 2.59
N GLN A 90 6.62 2.96 3.16
CA GLN A 90 6.00 4.26 2.87
C GLN A 90 6.18 4.63 1.39
N GLN A 91 7.38 4.46 0.84
CA GLN A 91 7.64 4.70 -0.57
C GLN A 91 6.82 3.78 -1.49
N GLU A 92 6.65 2.52 -1.10
CA GLU A 92 5.85 1.57 -1.87
C GLU A 92 4.37 1.93 -1.87
N LYS A 93 3.83 2.34 -0.71
CA LYS A 93 2.46 2.85 -0.59
C LYS A 93 2.23 4.06 -1.49
N GLU A 94 3.12 5.04 -1.45
CA GLU A 94 3.03 6.24 -2.29
C GLU A 94 3.04 5.91 -3.79
N LYS A 95 3.84 4.92 -4.20
CA LYS A 95 3.85 4.43 -5.59
C LYS A 95 2.52 3.80 -5.99
N TYR A 96 1.97 2.90 -5.16
CA TYR A 96 0.68 2.27 -5.46
C TYR A 96 -0.47 3.28 -5.45
N GLU A 97 -0.47 4.25 -4.54
CA GLU A 97 -1.47 5.32 -4.52
C GLU A 97 -1.43 6.16 -5.79
N ALA A 98 -0.23 6.54 -6.25
CA ALA A 98 -0.06 7.26 -7.51
C ALA A 98 -0.53 6.43 -8.73
N GLU A 99 -0.23 5.12 -8.74
CA GLU A 99 -0.69 4.21 -9.80
C GLU A 99 -2.21 4.09 -9.83
N ILE A 100 -2.85 3.91 -8.66
CA ILE A 100 -4.32 3.84 -8.53
C ILE A 100 -4.96 5.13 -9.02
N GLN A 101 -4.40 6.30 -8.67
CA GLN A 101 -4.92 7.59 -9.14
C GLN A 101 -4.81 7.74 -10.66
N SER A 102 -3.66 7.34 -11.23
CA SER A 102 -3.43 7.36 -12.68
C SER A 102 -4.41 6.44 -13.42
N LEU A 103 -4.58 5.20 -12.95
CA LEU A 103 -5.52 4.24 -13.52
C LEU A 103 -6.98 4.72 -13.39
N SER A 104 -7.32 5.33 -12.26
CA SER A 104 -8.66 5.92 -12.05
C SER A 104 -8.93 7.05 -13.05
N ALA A 105 -7.96 7.96 -13.25
CA ALA A 105 -8.06 9.03 -14.24
C ALA A 105 -8.22 8.47 -15.66
N LYS A 106 -7.43 7.45 -16.02
CA LYS A 106 -7.52 6.77 -17.32
C LYS A 106 -8.89 6.11 -17.53
N ASN A 107 -9.44 5.45 -16.52
CA ASN A 107 -10.77 4.84 -16.60
C ASN A 107 -11.87 5.89 -16.79
N LYS A 108 -11.82 7.01 -16.07
CA LYS A 108 -12.77 8.12 -16.26
C LYS A 108 -12.70 8.70 -17.68
N PHE A 109 -11.49 8.84 -18.21
CA PHE A 109 -11.28 9.30 -19.58
C PHE A 109 -11.85 8.31 -20.60
N LEU A 110 -11.56 7.02 -20.47
CA LEU A 110 -12.09 5.98 -21.35
C LEU A 110 -13.62 5.91 -21.29
N ASP A 111 -14.22 6.05 -20.11
CA ASP A 111 -15.67 6.08 -19.95
C ASP A 111 -16.29 7.27 -20.73
N SER A 112 -15.70 8.46 -20.63
CA SER A 112 -16.15 9.63 -21.39
C SER A 112 -16.05 9.42 -22.91
N GLN A 113 -15.01 8.72 -23.39
CA GLN A 113 -14.88 8.37 -24.80
C GLN A 113 -15.94 7.37 -25.24
N LEU A 114 -16.20 6.34 -24.42
CA LEU A 114 -17.24 5.35 -24.70
C LEU A 114 -18.63 5.99 -24.77
N GLN A 115 -18.94 6.91 -23.86
CA GLN A 115 -20.20 7.68 -23.90
C GLN A 115 -20.31 8.49 -25.20
N THR A 116 -19.22 9.15 -25.61
CA THR A 116 -19.18 9.92 -26.87
C THR A 116 -19.42 9.03 -28.09
N ILE A 117 -18.73 7.89 -28.16
CA ILE A 117 -18.87 6.93 -29.25
C ILE A 117 -20.29 6.35 -29.30
N ASN A 118 -20.86 6.00 -28.15
CA ASN A 118 -22.24 5.49 -28.07
C ASN A 118 -23.25 6.54 -28.54
N PHE A 119 -23.06 7.80 -28.17
CA PHE A 119 -23.90 8.90 -28.64
C PHE A 119 -23.83 9.04 -30.18
N GLN A 120 -22.61 9.06 -30.74
CA GLN A 120 -22.41 9.11 -32.19
C GLN A 120 -23.00 7.90 -32.91
N HIS A 121 -22.84 6.69 -32.36
CA HIS A 121 -23.40 5.46 -32.91
C HIS A 121 -24.93 5.54 -33.00
N ASN A 122 -25.58 6.00 -31.94
CA ASN A 122 -27.03 6.17 -31.91
C ASN A 122 -27.51 7.21 -32.95
N GLN A 123 -26.77 8.30 -33.14
CA GLN A 123 -27.08 9.27 -34.21
C GLN A 123 -26.99 8.65 -35.60
N VAL A 124 -25.95 7.86 -35.87
CA VAL A 124 -25.77 7.18 -37.16
C VAL A 124 -26.91 6.19 -37.41
N ILE A 125 -27.35 5.44 -36.40
CA ILE A 125 -28.51 4.55 -36.51
C ILE A 125 -29.76 5.35 -36.91
N GLN A 126 -30.04 6.46 -36.21
CA GLN A 126 -31.21 7.31 -36.50
C GLN A 126 -31.16 7.89 -37.92
N LEU A 127 -30.02 8.41 -38.35
CA LEU A 127 -29.83 8.95 -39.71
C LEU A 127 -30.00 7.86 -40.76
N ASN A 128 -29.47 6.66 -40.53
CA ASN A 128 -29.63 5.54 -41.46
C ASN A 128 -31.10 5.09 -41.58
N ASP A 129 -31.82 5.03 -40.46
CA ASP A 129 -33.25 4.70 -40.48
C ASP A 129 -34.08 5.77 -41.21
N GLN A 130 -33.71 7.05 -41.06
CA GLN A 130 -34.33 8.13 -41.82
C GLN A 130 -34.03 8.01 -43.32
N LEU A 131 -32.76 7.79 -43.70
CA LEU A 131 -32.36 7.59 -45.11
C LEU A 131 -33.07 6.40 -45.75
N LYS A 132 -33.29 5.30 -45.01
CA LYS A 132 -34.08 4.15 -45.51
C LYS A 132 -35.53 4.55 -45.80
N LYS A 133 -36.16 5.36 -44.95
CA LYS A 133 -37.52 5.87 -45.17
C LYS A 133 -37.56 6.78 -46.39
N ASP A 134 -36.61 7.69 -46.50
CA ASP A 134 -36.54 8.65 -47.61
C ASP A 134 -36.28 7.93 -48.94
N ASN A 135 -35.37 6.95 -48.96
CA ASN A 135 -35.13 6.12 -50.15
C ASN A 135 -36.39 5.35 -50.58
N LYS A 136 -37.18 4.83 -49.63
CA LYS A 136 -38.46 4.18 -49.94
C LYS A 136 -39.47 5.18 -50.50
N ALA A 137 -39.56 6.38 -49.94
CA ALA A 137 -40.45 7.43 -50.43
C ALA A 137 -40.06 7.90 -51.85
N LEU A 138 -38.76 8.12 -52.10
CA LEU A 138 -38.23 8.48 -53.42
C LEU A 138 -38.50 7.39 -54.45
N LYS A 139 -38.30 6.11 -54.08
CA LYS A 139 -38.66 4.99 -54.96
C LYS A 139 -40.13 5.02 -55.34
N ASN A 140 -41.03 5.20 -54.37
CA ASN A 140 -42.47 5.28 -54.63
C ASN A 140 -42.81 6.47 -55.54
N LEU A 141 -42.17 7.63 -55.38
CA LEU A 141 -42.36 8.80 -56.25
C LEU A 141 -41.87 8.52 -57.68
N VAL A 142 -40.70 7.90 -57.82
CA VAL A 142 -40.16 7.50 -59.13
C VAL A 142 -41.11 6.52 -59.81
N ASP A 143 -41.62 5.51 -59.09
CA ASP A 143 -42.58 4.54 -59.62
C ASP A 143 -43.90 5.22 -60.04
N ALA A 144 -44.40 6.19 -59.27
CA ALA A 144 -45.58 6.97 -59.61
C ALA A 144 -45.38 7.84 -60.88
N ILE A 145 -44.22 8.49 -61.01
CA ILE A 145 -43.85 9.27 -62.20
C ILE A 145 -43.76 8.34 -63.41
N LYS A 146 -43.09 7.19 -63.29
CA LYS A 146 -42.98 6.20 -64.37
C LYS A 146 -44.35 5.71 -64.83
N LEU A 147 -45.26 5.42 -63.88
CA LEU A 147 -46.63 5.02 -64.19
C LEU A 147 -47.38 6.12 -64.95
N LYS A 148 -47.30 7.37 -64.48
CA LYS A 148 -47.96 8.51 -65.14
C LYS A 148 -47.42 8.74 -66.54
N LEU A 149 -46.10 8.70 -66.73
CA LEU A 149 -45.46 8.77 -68.04
C LEU A 149 -45.93 7.66 -68.97
N ALA A 150 -46.06 6.42 -68.47
CA ALA A 150 -46.56 5.30 -69.27
C ALA A 150 -48.01 5.52 -69.73
N ILE A 151 -48.87 6.05 -68.85
CA ILE A 151 -50.27 6.39 -69.17
C ILE A 151 -50.32 7.49 -70.24
N ASP A 152 -49.57 8.57 -70.05
CA ASP A 152 -49.56 9.71 -70.97
C ASP A 152 -48.95 9.32 -72.33
N THR A 153 -47.89 8.52 -72.34
CA THR A 153 -47.29 7.94 -73.57
C THR A 153 -48.32 7.10 -74.32
N LYS A 154 -49.08 6.23 -73.62
CA LYS A 154 -50.14 5.43 -74.23
C LYS A 154 -51.22 6.28 -74.89
N ARG A 155 -51.61 7.40 -74.26
CA ARG A 155 -52.58 8.36 -74.83
C ARG A 155 -52.02 9.04 -76.08
N LEU A 156 -50.77 9.51 -76.04
CA LEU A 156 -50.11 10.15 -77.18
C LEU A 156 -49.94 9.21 -78.39
N LEU A 157 -49.82 7.90 -78.17
CA LEU A 157 -49.75 6.93 -79.27
C LEU A 157 -51.08 6.75 -80.03
N GLN A 158 -52.18 7.30 -79.53
CA GLN A 158 -53.48 7.24 -80.20
C GLN A 158 -53.66 8.29 -81.30
N TYR A 159 -52.79 9.30 -81.39
CA TYR A 159 -52.81 10.26 -82.49
C TYR A 159 -52.37 9.63 -83.81
N GLU A 160 -52.92 10.10 -84.93
CA GLU A 160 -52.72 9.48 -86.26
C GLU A 160 -51.32 9.69 -86.84
N ASP A 161 -50.61 10.74 -86.43
CA ASP A 161 -49.29 11.12 -86.94
C ASP A 161 -48.20 10.08 -86.57
N SER A 162 -47.55 9.53 -87.60
CA SER A 162 -46.55 8.47 -87.43
C SER A 162 -45.19 8.95 -86.91
N GLU A 163 -44.81 10.20 -87.19
CA GLU A 163 -43.54 10.77 -86.72
C GLU A 163 -43.64 11.17 -85.24
N ILE A 164 -44.81 11.71 -84.82
CA ILE A 164 -45.11 11.96 -83.41
C ILE A 164 -45.04 10.65 -82.60
N ARG A 165 -45.61 9.55 -83.10
CA ARG A 165 -45.52 8.24 -82.43
C ARG A 165 -44.08 7.74 -82.27
N LYS A 166 -43.26 7.82 -83.33
CA LYS A 166 -41.85 7.41 -83.27
C LYS A 166 -41.05 8.25 -82.25
N ALA A 167 -41.24 9.57 -82.26
CA ALA A 167 -40.58 10.47 -81.32
C ALA A 167 -40.97 10.17 -79.85
N VAL A 168 -42.26 9.94 -79.60
CA VAL A 168 -42.79 9.59 -78.27
C VAL A 168 -42.24 8.26 -77.76
N ILE A 169 -42.13 7.24 -78.63
CA ILE A 169 -41.52 5.93 -78.26
C ILE A 169 -40.05 6.08 -77.88
N ASN A 170 -39.27 6.85 -78.66
CA ASN A 170 -37.85 7.06 -78.38
C ASN A 170 -37.63 7.84 -77.08
N MET A 171 -38.43 8.88 -76.83
CA MET A 171 -38.40 9.63 -75.57
C MET A 171 -38.70 8.73 -74.37
N PHE A 172 -39.78 7.94 -74.44
CA PHE A 172 -40.17 7.06 -73.33
C PHE A 172 -39.11 5.99 -73.01
N LYS A 173 -38.50 5.38 -74.05
CA LYS A 173 -37.38 4.44 -73.87
C LYS A 173 -36.19 5.08 -73.18
N SER A 174 -35.83 6.32 -73.54
CA SER A 174 -34.71 7.03 -72.91
C SER A 174 -34.95 7.37 -71.43
N THR A 175 -36.22 7.56 -71.03
CA THR A 175 -36.58 7.90 -69.65
C THR A 175 -36.72 6.70 -68.71
N LEU A 176 -36.77 5.48 -69.25
CA LEU A 176 -36.93 4.26 -68.44
C LEU A 176 -35.61 3.79 -67.80
N GLY A 177 -34.47 4.23 -68.33
CA GLY A 177 -33.14 3.74 -67.97
C GLY A 177 -32.87 2.39 -68.61
#